data_AF-A0A915KQF2-F1
#
_entry.id   AF-A0A915KQF2-F1
#
_cell.length_a   1.000
_cell.length_b   1.000
_cell.length_c   1.000
_cell.angle_alpha   90.00
_cell.angle_beta   90.00
_cell.angle_gamma   90.00
#
_symmetry.space_group_name_H-M   'P 1'
#
loop_
_entity.id
_entity.type
_entity.pdbx_description
1 polymer ?
#
loop_
_entity_poly.entity_id
_entity_poly.type
_entity_poly.pdbx_seq_one_letter_code
_entity_poly.pdbx_strand_id
1 'polypeptide(L)'
;MTKLKRMLKISGFFLARLGTFFTWTGTAFSGPGPVWDGRPGRPLTRGWPGYQMFDENFANFVGSVLKGSSVTTVCIFDKGEYYMCFERCAQFLAREIFKSNAVMKISPVSGKDDRKLRFMNINKNQFENILRQVLLFYQYRIELYSCLNVKNQDWQLKCTASPGNLAAFEDILLDSGNAESTTVIALKFRQESDKLKILSH
;
A
#
# COMPACT_ATOMS: atom_id res chain seq x y z
N MET A 1 -51.13 50.48 -5.93
CA MET A 1 -52.16 50.89 -6.92
C MET A 1 -51.39 51.61 -8.03
N THR A 2 -51.31 51.24 -9.31
CA THR A 2 -52.17 50.42 -10.18
C THR A 2 -51.36 50.04 -11.42
N LYS A 3 -51.14 48.73 -11.57
CA LYS A 3 -51.09 47.91 -12.80
C LYS A 3 -51.39 48.57 -14.17
N LEU A 4 -50.48 48.27 -15.14
CA LEU A 4 -50.71 47.46 -16.36
C LEU A 4 -51.04 48.15 -17.71
N LYS A 5 -50.13 48.02 -18.70
CA LYS A 5 -50.29 47.30 -20.01
C LYS A 5 -49.21 47.77 -21.02
N ARG A 6 -48.26 46.91 -21.39
CA ARG A 6 -48.22 45.98 -22.55
C ARG A 6 -47.74 46.64 -23.86
N MET A 7 -46.61 46.18 -24.40
CA MET A 7 -46.56 45.62 -25.77
C MET A 7 -45.33 44.72 -25.97
N LEU A 8 -45.61 43.55 -26.54
CA LEU A 8 -44.73 42.42 -26.88
C LEU A 8 -44.33 42.51 -28.36
N LYS A 9 -43.10 42.09 -28.73
CA LYS A 9 -42.74 41.20 -29.86
C LYS A 9 -41.20 41.08 -29.93
N ILE A 10 -40.56 39.96 -29.59
CA ILE A 10 -40.42 38.65 -30.28
C ILE A 10 -39.37 38.66 -31.41
N SER A 11 -38.21 38.05 -31.11
CA SER A 11 -37.37 37.12 -31.93
C SER A 11 -35.99 37.07 -31.25
N GLY A 12 -35.31 35.97 -30.90
CA GLY A 12 -35.33 34.55 -31.20
C GLY A 12 -33.86 34.07 -31.10
N PHE A 13 -33.60 32.82 -30.67
CA PHE A 13 -32.27 32.15 -30.61
C PHE A 13 -31.29 32.68 -29.53
N PHE A 14 -30.58 31.92 -28.68
CA PHE A 14 -30.10 30.53 -28.70
C PHE A 14 -29.74 30.07 -27.26
N LEU A 15 -29.88 28.77 -26.93
CA LEU A 15 -29.43 28.19 -25.65
C LEU A 15 -27.90 28.00 -25.63
N ALA A 16 -27.24 28.32 -24.52
CA ALA A 16 -26.30 27.42 -23.81
C ALA A 16 -25.62 28.09 -22.59
N ARG A 17 -26.05 27.65 -21.40
CA ARG A 17 -25.26 27.15 -20.26
C ARG A 17 -23.82 27.69 -20.10
N LEU A 18 -23.61 28.55 -19.10
CA LEU A 18 -22.31 28.77 -18.48
C LEU A 18 -22.37 28.42 -17.00
N GLY A 19 -21.61 27.39 -16.65
CA GLY A 19 -21.38 26.95 -15.28
C GLY A 19 -20.49 27.95 -14.55
N THR A 20 -20.90 28.24 -13.32
CA THR A 20 -20.12 28.95 -12.31
C THR A 20 -18.81 28.21 -12.03
N PHE A 21 -17.71 28.84 -12.41
CA PHE A 21 -16.36 28.49 -12.00
C PHE A 21 -16.18 28.85 -10.51
N PHE A 22 -15.85 27.85 -9.71
CA PHE A 22 -15.48 28.00 -8.31
C PHE A 22 -13.97 28.29 -8.26
N THR A 23 -13.56 29.54 -8.01
CA THR A 23 -12.14 29.88 -7.84
C THR A 23 -11.73 29.68 -6.38
N TRP A 24 -10.90 28.69 -6.13
CA TRP A 24 -10.21 28.49 -4.86
C TRP A 24 -8.93 29.33 -4.86
N THR A 25 -8.89 30.39 -4.06
CA THR A 25 -7.66 31.14 -3.76
C THR A 25 -6.95 30.48 -2.58
N GLY A 26 -5.73 29.96 -2.77
CA GLY A 26 -4.95 29.49 -1.63
C GLY A 26 -3.66 28.76 -1.97
N THR A 27 -2.55 29.50 -1.97
CA THR A 27 -1.14 29.07 -1.91
C THR A 27 -0.53 28.47 -3.19
N ALA A 28 0.29 29.30 -3.84
CA ALA A 28 1.07 29.01 -5.02
C ALA A 28 2.20 28.00 -4.72
N PHE A 29 2.10 26.80 -5.31
CA PHE A 29 3.28 26.03 -5.68
C PHE A 29 3.80 26.61 -7.00
N SER A 30 4.97 27.24 -6.99
CA SER A 30 5.64 27.76 -8.19
C SER A 30 6.24 26.60 -9.00
N GLY A 31 5.39 25.92 -9.77
CA GLY A 31 5.79 24.99 -10.82
C GLY A 31 4.86 25.18 -12.02
N PRO A 32 5.29 24.83 -13.25
CA PRO A 32 4.43 24.95 -14.42
C PRO A 32 3.18 24.08 -14.20
N GLY A 33 2.02 24.74 -14.18
CA GLY A 33 0.74 24.05 -14.05
C GLY A 33 0.49 23.08 -15.22
N PRO A 34 -0.51 22.20 -15.11
CA PRO A 34 -0.83 21.22 -16.14
C PRO A 34 -1.06 21.89 -17.50
N VAL A 35 -0.27 21.48 -18.49
CA VAL A 35 -0.54 21.76 -19.91
C VAL A 35 -1.73 20.90 -20.30
N TRP A 36 -2.89 21.53 -20.42
CA TRP A 36 -4.09 20.90 -20.95
C TRP A 36 -3.94 20.77 -22.47
N ASP A 37 -3.84 19.55 -23.00
CA ASP A 37 -3.72 19.29 -24.45
C ASP A 37 -5.05 19.49 -25.23
N GLY A 38 -6.06 20.08 -24.58
CA GLY A 38 -7.35 20.39 -25.18
C GLY A 38 -8.23 19.17 -25.50
N ARG A 39 -7.81 17.94 -25.18
CA ARG A 39 -8.66 16.76 -25.36
C ARG A 39 -9.41 16.40 -24.07
N PRO A 40 -10.75 16.31 -24.07
CA PRO A 40 -11.48 15.84 -22.91
C PRO A 40 -11.09 14.38 -22.61
N GLY A 41 -10.55 14.13 -21.42
CA GLY A 41 -10.43 12.79 -20.84
C GLY A 41 -9.07 12.09 -20.90
N ARG A 42 -7.97 12.74 -21.30
CA ARG A 42 -6.62 12.14 -21.16
C ARG A 42 -5.69 12.99 -20.31
N PRO A 43 -5.34 12.57 -19.09
CA PRO A 43 -4.13 13.07 -18.45
C PRO A 43 -2.92 12.51 -19.22
N LEU A 44 -2.03 13.38 -19.70
CA LEU A 44 -0.69 12.99 -20.15
C LEU A 44 0.09 12.48 -18.92
N THR A 45 -0.01 11.18 -18.65
CA THR A 45 0.72 10.51 -17.57
C THR A 45 2.17 10.19 -17.93
N ARG A 46 2.54 10.26 -19.22
CA ARG A 46 3.92 10.10 -19.70
C ARG A 46 4.64 11.44 -19.66
N GLY A 47 5.33 11.76 -18.57
CA GLY A 47 6.35 12.82 -18.61
C GLY A 47 6.42 13.80 -17.43
N TRP A 48 5.65 13.60 -16.36
CA TRP A 48 5.82 14.42 -15.15
C TRP A 48 7.12 14.02 -14.42
N PRO A 49 8.08 14.95 -14.21
CA PRO A 49 9.28 14.69 -13.43
C PRO A 49 8.87 14.28 -12.00
N GLY A 50 9.31 13.10 -11.55
CA GLY A 50 9.03 12.59 -10.20
C GLY A 50 7.82 11.66 -10.07
N TYR A 51 7.11 11.35 -11.16
CA TYR A 51 6.06 10.33 -11.11
C TYR A 51 6.67 8.93 -11.15
N GLN A 52 6.76 8.28 -9.99
CA GLN A 52 7.25 6.91 -9.85
C GLN A 52 6.31 5.96 -10.58
N MET A 53 6.71 5.45 -11.75
CA MET A 53 6.00 4.41 -12.49
C MET A 53 6.55 3.04 -12.14
N PHE A 54 5.68 2.04 -12.06
CA PHE A 54 6.07 0.65 -11.82
C PHE A 54 6.06 -0.15 -13.11
N ASP A 55 7.04 -1.02 -13.30
CA ASP A 55 7.08 -1.93 -14.44
C ASP A 55 6.02 -3.04 -14.33
N GLU A 56 5.58 -3.55 -15.48
CA GLU A 56 4.55 -4.60 -15.53
C GLU A 56 5.00 -5.89 -14.84
N ASN A 57 6.26 -6.29 -15.02
CA ASN A 57 6.84 -7.47 -14.38
C ASN A 57 6.78 -7.36 -12.86
N PHE A 58 7.15 -6.20 -12.32
CA PHE A 58 7.07 -5.94 -10.89
C PHE A 58 5.62 -5.92 -10.39
N ALA A 59 4.71 -5.26 -11.10
CA ALA A 59 3.29 -5.24 -10.75
C ALA A 59 2.66 -6.64 -10.73
N ASN A 60 3.08 -7.52 -11.66
CA ASN A 60 2.66 -8.92 -11.69
C ASN A 60 3.25 -9.71 -10.53
N PHE A 61 4.53 -9.51 -10.20
CA PHE A 61 5.18 -10.13 -9.05
C PHE A 61 4.49 -9.75 -7.74
N VAL A 62 4.27 -8.46 -7.48
CA VAL A 62 3.54 -7.98 -6.30
C VAL A 62 2.15 -8.61 -6.23
N GLY A 63 1.44 -8.67 -7.36
CA GLY A 63 0.12 -9.31 -7.44
C GLY A 63 0.16 -10.81 -7.13
N SER A 64 1.22 -11.51 -7.52
CA SER A 64 1.43 -12.94 -7.22
C SER A 64 1.71 -13.15 -5.73
N VAL A 65 2.64 -12.37 -5.17
CA VAL A 65 2.99 -12.39 -3.74
C VAL A 65 1.76 -12.15 -2.87
N LEU A 66 1.01 -11.08 -3.13
CA LEU A 66 -0.18 -10.74 -2.33
C LEU A 66 -1.32 -11.76 -2.45
N LYS A 67 -1.35 -12.57 -3.51
CA LYS A 67 -2.31 -13.68 -3.65
C LYS A 67 -1.86 -14.94 -2.91
N GLY A 68 -0.55 -15.19 -2.88
CA GLY A 68 0.03 -16.32 -2.15
C GLY A 68 0.06 -16.11 -0.63
N SER A 69 0.25 -14.86 -0.19
CA SER A 69 0.32 -14.52 1.22
C SER A 69 -1.07 -14.40 1.86
N SER A 70 -1.18 -14.82 3.12
CA SER A 70 -2.43 -14.76 3.89
C SER A 70 -2.76 -13.33 4.35
N VAL A 71 -3.97 -13.12 4.87
CA VAL A 71 -4.41 -11.80 5.38
C VAL A 71 -3.58 -11.33 6.58
N THR A 72 -3.03 -12.27 7.35
CA THR A 72 -2.20 -12.02 8.55
C THR A 72 -0.72 -11.86 8.23
N THR A 73 -0.36 -11.79 6.94
CA THR A 73 1.02 -11.60 6.49
C THR A 73 1.16 -10.23 5.84
N VAL A 74 2.13 -9.46 6.32
CA VAL A 74 2.47 -8.13 5.80
C VAL A 74 3.71 -8.25 4.93
N CYS A 75 3.54 -8.06 3.61
CA CYS A 75 4.64 -8.09 2.66
C CYS A 75 5.22 -6.67 2.49
N ILE A 76 6.53 -6.54 2.70
CA ILE A 76 7.28 -5.29 2.60
C ILE A 76 8.39 -5.47 1.56
N PHE A 77 8.62 -4.45 0.74
CA PHE A 77 9.58 -4.47 -0.36
C PHE A 77 10.71 -3.49 -0.09
N ASP A 78 11.92 -4.00 0.07
CA ASP A 78 13.16 -3.28 0.30
C ASP A 78 13.77 -2.79 -1.03
N LYS A 79 13.93 -1.47 -1.17
CA LYS A 79 14.64 -0.82 -2.28
C LYS A 79 16.06 -0.39 -1.90
N GLY A 80 16.53 -0.69 -0.69
CA GLY A 80 17.83 -0.31 -0.14
C GLY A 80 17.80 1.02 0.61
N GLU A 81 17.29 2.08 -0.02
CA GLU A 81 17.17 3.40 0.62
C GLU A 81 15.89 3.55 1.45
N TYR A 82 14.79 3.01 0.93
CA TYR A 82 13.46 3.05 1.53
C TYR A 82 12.73 1.74 1.30
N TYR A 83 11.65 1.55 2.06
CA TYR A 83 10.76 0.41 1.95
C TYR A 83 9.47 0.80 1.26
N MET A 84 8.81 -0.16 0.63
CA MET A 84 7.52 0.01 0.00
C MET A 84 6.55 -1.07 0.43
N CYS A 85 5.29 -0.70 0.61
CA CYS A 85 4.19 -1.64 0.82
C CYS A 85 3.12 -1.40 -0.25
N PHE A 86 2.38 -2.45 -0.60
CA PHE A 86 1.36 -2.40 -1.65
C PHE A 86 -0.03 -2.84 -1.17
N GLU A 87 -1.04 -2.29 -1.85
CA GLU A 87 -2.46 -2.66 -1.76
C GLU A 87 -2.94 -2.93 -0.32
N ARG A 88 -3.35 -4.18 -0.02
CA ARG A 88 -3.92 -4.59 1.27
C ARG A 88 -2.95 -4.33 2.42
N CYS A 89 -1.68 -4.70 2.26
CA CYS A 89 -0.67 -4.52 3.30
C CYS A 89 -0.46 -3.02 3.58
N ALA A 90 -0.39 -2.20 2.54
CA ALA A 90 -0.25 -0.76 2.69
C ALA A 90 -1.49 -0.12 3.34
N GLN A 91 -2.70 -0.55 2.96
CA GLN A 91 -3.94 -0.07 3.56
C GLN A 91 -4.04 -0.43 5.05
N PHE A 92 -3.60 -1.63 5.43
CA PHE A 92 -3.51 -2.05 6.83
C PHE A 92 -2.55 -1.15 7.61
N LEU A 93 -1.32 -0.97 7.13
CA LEU A 93 -0.32 -0.12 7.79
C LEU A 93 -0.78 1.33 7.89
N ALA A 94 -1.41 1.88 6.85
CA ALA A 94 -1.94 3.24 6.84
C ALA A 94 -2.94 3.48 7.98
N ARG A 95 -3.85 2.52 8.21
CA ARG A 95 -4.91 2.62 9.21
C ARG A 95 -4.40 2.32 10.61
N GLU A 96 -3.67 1.24 10.74
CA GLU A 96 -3.29 0.71 12.06
C GLU A 96 -2.10 1.43 12.66
N ILE A 97 -1.14 1.85 11.84
CA ILE A 97 0.14 2.38 12.33
C ILE A 97 0.21 3.89 12.11
N PHE A 98 -0.04 4.35 10.88
CA PHE A 98 0.00 5.77 10.55
C PHE A 98 -1.27 6.53 10.95
N LYS A 99 -2.33 5.81 11.35
CA LYS A 99 -3.65 6.36 11.70
C LYS A 99 -4.24 7.29 10.62
N SER A 100 -3.82 7.12 9.37
CA SER A 100 -4.21 7.99 8.26
C SER A 100 -4.08 7.28 6.91
N ASN A 101 -5.17 7.29 6.13
CA ASN A 101 -5.16 6.81 4.75
C ASN A 101 -4.48 7.78 3.76
N ALA A 102 -4.18 9.02 4.18
CA ALA A 102 -3.61 10.04 3.28
C ALA A 102 -2.16 9.75 2.85
N VAL A 103 -1.46 8.86 3.56
CA VAL A 103 -0.08 8.45 3.26
C VAL A 103 -0.02 7.55 2.00
N MET A 104 -1.16 6.96 1.62
CA MET A 104 -1.27 6.09 0.46
C MET A 104 -1.16 6.86 -0.85
N LYS A 105 -0.31 6.37 -1.75
CA LYS A 105 -0.11 6.91 -3.10
C LYS A 105 -0.65 5.93 -4.13
N ILE A 106 -1.02 6.46 -5.30
CA ILE A 106 -1.47 5.67 -6.44
C ILE A 106 -0.49 5.92 -7.59
N SER A 107 0.03 4.84 -8.16
CA SER A 107 0.90 4.89 -9.33
C SER A 107 0.35 4.01 -10.46
N PRO A 108 0.36 4.47 -11.72
CA PRO A 108 0.05 3.65 -12.87
C PRO A 108 1.20 2.68 -13.17
N VAL A 109 0.81 1.54 -13.73
CA VAL A 109 1.76 0.52 -14.22
C VAL A 109 2.15 0.87 -15.66
N SER A 110 3.43 0.82 -15.96
CA SER A 110 3.96 1.01 -17.31
C SER A 110 3.36 -0.03 -18.27
N GLY A 111 2.96 0.40 -19.46
CA GLY A 111 2.40 -0.46 -20.50
C GLY A 111 0.90 -0.75 -20.40
N LYS A 112 0.20 -0.37 -19.31
CA LYS A 112 -1.26 -0.52 -19.18
C LYS A 112 -1.91 0.73 -18.62
N ASP A 113 -2.68 1.43 -19.45
CA ASP A 113 -3.31 2.70 -19.09
C ASP A 113 -4.34 2.58 -17.95
N ASP A 114 -4.93 1.41 -17.75
CA ASP A 114 -6.01 1.22 -16.76
C ASP A 114 -5.54 0.58 -15.43
N ARG A 115 -4.32 0.01 -15.40
CA ARG A 115 -3.83 -0.68 -14.19
C ARG A 115 -3.11 0.29 -13.27
N LYS A 116 -3.65 0.48 -12.07
CA LYS A 116 -3.09 1.32 -11.02
C LYS A 116 -2.79 0.49 -9.78
N LEU A 117 -1.68 0.79 -9.12
CA LEU A 117 -1.29 0.18 -7.85
C LEU A 117 -1.30 1.23 -6.75
N ARG A 118 -1.95 0.87 -5.64
CA ARG A 118 -1.85 1.61 -4.38
C ARG A 118 -0.62 1.16 -3.62
N PHE A 119 0.18 2.11 -3.17
CA PHE A 119 1.41 1.84 -2.45
C PHE A 119 1.69 2.90 -1.39
N MET A 120 2.62 2.59 -0.51
CA MET A 120 3.12 3.48 0.53
C MET A 120 4.64 3.40 0.56
N ASN A 121 5.30 4.54 0.69
CA ASN A 121 6.74 4.62 0.93
C ASN A 121 6.99 4.75 2.43
N ILE A 122 7.93 3.96 2.93
CA ILE A 122 8.25 3.81 4.35
C ILE A 122 9.75 4.08 4.50
N ASN A 123 10.12 4.97 5.41
CA ASN A 123 11.54 5.20 5.73
C ASN A 123 12.06 4.15 6.74
N LYS A 124 13.37 4.14 6.99
CA LYS A 124 13.99 3.16 7.92
C LYS A 124 13.39 3.24 9.32
N ASN A 125 13.28 4.44 9.90
CA ASN A 125 12.75 4.61 11.26
C ASN A 125 11.28 4.15 11.38
N GLN A 126 10.46 4.42 10.36
CA GLN A 126 9.07 3.95 10.32
C GLN A 126 9.00 2.44 10.18
N PHE A 127 9.89 1.84 9.39
CA PHE A 127 9.96 0.40 9.22
C PHE A 127 10.22 -0.31 10.57
N GLU A 128 11.14 0.18 11.39
CA GLU A 128 11.41 -0.39 12.71
C GLU A 128 10.18 -0.33 13.64
N ASN A 129 9.48 0.80 13.64
CA ASN A 129 8.22 0.94 14.39
C ASN A 129 7.14 -0.01 13.85
N ILE A 130 7.05 -0.16 12.53
CA ILE A 130 6.11 -1.08 11.89
C ILE A 130 6.41 -2.52 12.29
N LEU A 131 7.68 -2.96 12.23
CA LEU A 131 8.09 -4.29 12.65
C LEU A 131 7.63 -4.58 14.07
N ARG A 132 7.92 -3.65 15.01
CA ARG A 132 7.53 -3.79 16.41
C ARG A 132 6.01 -3.91 16.59
N GLN A 133 5.24 -3.02 15.96
CA GLN A 133 3.79 -3.04 16.09
C GLN A 133 3.18 -4.31 15.48
N VAL A 134 3.63 -4.70 14.29
CA VAL A 134 3.08 -5.86 13.59
C VAL A 134 3.44 -7.18 14.29
N LEU A 135 4.68 -7.33 14.77
CA LEU A 135 5.14 -8.55 15.43
C LEU A 135 4.64 -8.66 16.88
N LEU A 136 4.70 -7.58 17.67
CA LEU A 136 4.39 -7.63 19.10
C LEU A 136 2.90 -7.37 19.40
N PHE A 137 2.26 -6.42 18.72
CA PHE A 137 0.85 -6.09 18.98
C PHE A 137 -0.12 -6.93 18.15
N TYR A 138 0.07 -6.95 16.82
CA TYR A 138 -0.86 -7.66 15.94
C TYR A 138 -0.55 -9.15 15.83
N GLN A 139 0.61 -9.59 16.30
CA GLN A 139 1.09 -10.97 16.19
C GLN A 139 1.07 -11.52 14.75
N TYR A 140 1.34 -10.65 13.78
CA TYR A 140 1.32 -10.98 12.35
C TYR A 140 2.69 -11.39 11.84
N ARG A 141 2.71 -12.05 10.68
CA ARG A 141 3.96 -12.41 10.00
C ARG A 141 4.37 -11.30 9.04
N ILE A 142 5.67 -11.11 8.87
CA ILE A 142 6.24 -10.13 7.96
C ILE A 142 7.16 -10.85 6.97
N GLU A 143 7.00 -10.51 5.70
CA GLU A 143 7.85 -11.00 4.62
C GLU A 143 8.56 -9.81 4.00
N LEU A 144 9.89 -9.81 4.06
CA LEU A 144 10.71 -8.77 3.45
C LEU A 144 11.27 -9.26 2.13
N TYR A 145 10.87 -8.61 1.04
CA TYR A 145 11.37 -8.87 -0.30
C TYR A 145 12.44 -7.84 -0.66
N SER A 146 13.56 -8.28 -1.21
CA SER A 146 14.62 -7.39 -1.67
C SER A 146 14.90 -7.61 -3.15
N CYS A 147 15.31 -6.55 -3.83
CA CYS A 147 15.76 -6.64 -5.20
C CYS A 147 17.25 -7.04 -5.21
N LEU A 148 17.58 -8.22 -5.73
CA LEU A 148 18.98 -8.68 -5.85
C LEU A 148 19.71 -7.92 -6.96
N ASN A 149 19.03 -7.75 -8.09
CA ASN A 149 19.54 -7.03 -9.25
C ASN A 149 18.60 -5.90 -9.62
N VAL A 150 19.01 -4.66 -9.35
CA VAL A 150 18.21 -3.46 -9.65
C VAL A 150 17.92 -3.33 -11.15
N LYS A 151 18.83 -3.80 -12.01
CA LYS A 151 18.70 -3.74 -13.47
C LYS A 151 17.67 -4.72 -14.03
N ASN A 152 17.59 -5.93 -13.47
CA ASN A 152 16.67 -6.98 -13.94
C ASN A 152 15.37 -7.03 -13.13
N GLN A 153 15.30 -6.28 -12.02
CA GLN A 153 14.17 -6.31 -11.08
C GLN A 153 13.88 -7.73 -10.57
N ASP A 154 14.93 -8.47 -10.27
CA ASP A 154 14.81 -9.80 -9.67
C ASP A 154 14.51 -9.66 -8.18
N TRP A 155 13.24 -9.82 -7.82
CA TRP A 155 12.76 -9.74 -6.44
C TRP A 155 12.74 -11.12 -5.79
N GLN A 156 13.33 -11.23 -4.61
CA GLN A 156 13.34 -12.46 -3.83
C GLN A 156 13.05 -12.18 -2.36
N LEU A 157 12.55 -13.20 -1.68
CA LEU A 157 12.30 -13.17 -0.23
C LEU A 157 13.65 -13.13 0.49
N LYS A 158 13.96 -12.01 1.14
CA LYS A 158 15.20 -11.80 1.88
C LYS A 158 15.13 -12.40 3.27
N CYS A 159 14.05 -12.11 3.98
CA CYS A 159 13.81 -12.66 5.31
C CYS A 159 12.32 -12.73 5.62
N THR A 160 12.00 -13.61 6.57
CA THR A 160 10.66 -13.72 7.16
C THR A 160 10.77 -13.49 8.65
N ALA A 161 9.78 -12.80 9.19
CA ALA A 161 9.61 -12.68 10.62
C ALA A 161 8.22 -13.14 11.01
N SER A 162 8.15 -13.75 12.17
CA SER A 162 6.89 -14.03 12.85
C SER A 162 7.08 -13.70 14.32
N PRO A 163 6.01 -13.57 15.11
CA PRO A 163 6.15 -13.27 16.53
C PRO A 163 7.08 -14.27 17.24
N GLY A 164 7.09 -15.53 16.81
CA GLY A 164 8.02 -16.55 17.29
C GLY A 164 9.39 -16.59 16.61
N ASN A 165 9.56 -15.99 15.43
CA ASN A 165 10.83 -15.98 14.71
C ASN A 165 11.29 -14.54 14.51
N LEU A 166 12.03 -14.03 15.49
CA LEU A 166 12.54 -12.66 15.51
C LEU A 166 14.02 -12.58 15.09
N ALA A 167 14.71 -13.71 14.91
CA ALA A 167 16.16 -13.79 14.70
C ALA A 167 16.68 -12.83 13.61
N ALA A 168 15.91 -12.60 12.55
CA ALA A 168 16.29 -11.69 11.46
C ALA A 168 16.21 -10.20 11.82
N PHE A 169 15.55 -9.84 12.92
CA PHE A 169 15.28 -8.46 13.35
C PHE A 169 15.49 -8.24 14.86
N GLU A 170 16.19 -9.16 15.54
CA GLU A 170 16.44 -9.08 16.99
C GLU A 170 17.15 -7.79 17.36
N ASP A 171 18.22 -7.41 16.65
CA ASP A 171 18.98 -6.19 16.92
C ASP A 171 18.09 -4.93 16.89
N ILE A 172 17.14 -4.88 15.96
CA ILE A 172 16.22 -3.76 15.78
C ILE A 172 15.16 -3.70 16.90
N LEU A 173 14.74 -4.87 17.39
CA LEU A 173 13.72 -4.96 18.44
C LEU A 173 14.32 -4.78 19.84
N LEU A 174 15.52 -5.31 20.08
CA LEU A 174 16.21 -5.32 21.38
C LEU A 174 16.78 -3.95 21.75
N ASP A 175 17.20 -3.13 20.79
CA ASP A 175 17.74 -1.78 21.04
C ASP A 175 16.73 -0.85 21.75
N SER A 176 15.44 -1.18 21.68
CA SER A 176 14.36 -0.39 22.29
C SER A 176 13.97 -0.78 23.72
N GLY A 177 14.73 -1.65 24.40
CA GLY A 177 14.62 -1.91 25.85
C GLY A 177 13.38 -2.67 26.34
N ASN A 178 12.37 -2.91 25.48
CA ASN A 178 11.07 -3.47 25.88
C ASN A 178 10.74 -4.84 25.23
N ALA A 179 11.71 -5.53 24.63
CA ALA A 179 11.46 -6.83 24.02
C ALA A 179 11.56 -7.94 25.08
N GLU A 180 10.43 -8.41 25.60
CA GLU A 180 10.35 -9.66 26.33
C GLU A 180 10.72 -10.82 25.39
N SER A 181 11.64 -11.69 25.82
CA SER A 181 12.14 -12.81 25.02
C SER A 181 11.00 -13.71 24.55
N THR A 182 10.67 -13.68 23.25
CA THR A 182 9.59 -14.51 22.71
C THR A 182 10.14 -15.91 22.42
N THR A 183 9.65 -16.93 23.15
CA THR A 183 10.09 -18.33 23.00
C THR A 183 9.10 -19.12 22.14
N VAL A 184 9.60 -19.85 21.13
CA VAL A 184 8.79 -20.78 20.34
C VAL A 184 8.76 -22.15 20.99
N ILE A 185 7.57 -22.65 21.27
CA ILE A 185 7.37 -24.01 21.79
C ILE A 185 6.52 -24.79 20.78
N ALA A 186 7.01 -25.96 20.35
CA ALA A 186 6.26 -26.91 19.54
C ALA A 186 5.91 -28.14 20.38
N LEU A 187 4.62 -28.39 20.60
CA LEU A 187 4.13 -29.57 21.33
C LEU A 187 3.53 -30.58 20.35
N LYS A 188 4.11 -31.80 20.32
CA LYS A 188 3.55 -32.94 19.60
C LYS A 188 3.07 -33.99 20.59
N PHE A 189 1.76 -34.13 20.71
CA PHE A 189 1.15 -35.18 21.52
C PHE A 189 1.03 -36.46 20.68
N ARG A 190 1.53 -37.59 21.20
CA ARG A 190 1.36 -38.93 20.61
C ARG A 190 0.67 -39.80 21.65
N GLN A 191 -0.57 -40.20 21.37
CA GLN A 191 -1.31 -41.13 22.22
C GLN A 191 -0.93 -42.56 21.84
N GLU A 192 -0.20 -43.25 22.72
CA GLU A 192 0.10 -44.67 22.60
C GLU A 192 -0.91 -45.46 23.43
N SER A 193 -1.60 -46.40 22.79
CA SER A 193 -2.60 -47.26 23.45
C SER A 193 -1.95 -48.60 23.73
N ASP A 194 -1.44 -48.79 24.95
CA ASP A 194 -0.91 -50.07 25.39
C ASP A 194 -2.06 -51.09 25.53
N LYS A 195 -2.15 -52.00 24.56
CA LYS A 195 -3.06 -53.16 24.66
C LYS A 195 -2.50 -54.13 25.70
N LEU A 196 -3.02 -54.04 26.92
CA LEU A 196 -2.79 -55.05 27.95
C LEU A 196 -3.35 -56.40 27.48
N LYS A 197 -2.46 -57.32 27.09
CA LYS A 197 -2.79 -58.73 26.90
C LYS A 197 -3.01 -59.36 28.27
N ILE A 198 -4.27 -59.45 28.68
CA ILE A 198 -4.66 -60.28 29.83
C ILE A 198 -4.49 -61.74 29.36
N LEU A 199 -3.46 -62.41 29.87
CA LEU A 199 -3.28 -63.85 29.71
C LEU A 199 -4.34 -64.55 30.56
N SER A 200 -5.32 -65.18 29.91
CA SER A 200 -6.19 -66.16 30.57
C SER A 200 -5.56 -67.55 30.47
N HIS A 201 -5.36 -68.17 31.63
CA HIS A 201 -4.94 -69.55 31.84
C HIS A 201 -5.86 -70.58 31.19
#